data_AF-A0A432M0S9-F1
#
_entry.id   AF-A0A432M0S9-F1
#
_cell.length_a   1.000
_cell.length_b   1.000
_cell.length_c   1.000
_cell.angle_alpha   90.00
_cell.angle_beta   90.00
_cell.angle_gamma   90.00
#
_symmetry.space_group_name_H-M   'P 1'
#
loop_
_entity.id
_entity.type
_entity.pdbx_description
1 polymer ?
#
loop_
_entity_poly.entity_id
_entity_poly.type
_entity_poly.pdbx_seq_one_letter_code
_entity_poly.pdbx_strand_id
1 'polypeptide(L)'
;MSNAKKTPRQELAERLRGAREYLGLSQDEVAVAMQLSRPSVTLMESGGRKIEATELDRLAKLYRVSVEYLLSGREPEDTEPKQFAFLARAVKGLSESDVQEVARFAEFLKKSPK
;
A
#
# COMPACT_ATOMS: atom_id res chain seq x y z
N MET A 1 -32.35 5.81 -9.50
CA MET A 1 -31.62 4.83 -8.65
C MET A 1 -30.86 5.59 -7.59
N SER A 2 -31.11 5.28 -6.31
CA SER A 2 -30.64 6.03 -5.15
C SER A 2 -29.11 6.11 -5.11
N ASN A 3 -28.54 7.31 -5.25
CA ASN A 3 -27.14 7.58 -4.96
C ASN A 3 -26.96 7.68 -3.43
N ALA A 4 -27.13 6.56 -2.72
CA ALA A 4 -26.87 6.50 -1.30
C ALA A 4 -25.36 6.54 -1.07
N LYS A 5 -24.90 7.50 -0.27
CA LYS A 5 -23.49 7.64 0.12
C LYS A 5 -23.00 6.33 0.76
N LYS A 6 -21.95 5.71 0.20
CA LYS A 6 -21.40 4.46 0.72
C LYS A 6 -20.87 4.67 2.14
N THR A 7 -21.03 3.66 2.97
CA THR A 7 -20.44 3.65 4.32
C THR A 7 -18.93 3.37 4.23
N PRO A 8 -18.12 3.80 5.22
CA PRO A 8 -16.69 3.49 5.23
C PRO A 8 -16.38 1.98 5.12
N ARG A 9 -17.25 1.12 5.66
CA ARG A 9 -17.11 -0.34 5.54
C ARG A 9 -17.32 -0.81 4.11
N GLN A 10 -18.30 -0.26 3.39
CA GLN A 10 -18.54 -0.59 1.99
C GLN A 10 -17.38 -0.14 1.10
N GLU A 11 -16.81 1.03 1.36
CA GLU A 11 -15.62 1.49 0.63
C GLU A 11 -14.40 0.60 0.88
N LEU A 12 -14.14 0.20 2.13
CA LEU A 12 -13.09 -0.76 2.45
C LEU A 12 -13.31 -2.10 1.73
N ALA A 13 -14.54 -2.62 1.74
CA ALA A 13 -14.91 -3.87 1.08
C ALA A 13 -14.64 -3.82 -0.44
N GLU A 14 -14.98 -2.70 -1.08
CA GLU A 14 -14.70 -2.47 -2.50
C GLU A 14 -13.21 -2.40 -2.80
N ARG A 15 -12.41 -1.73 -1.96
CA ARG A 15 -10.96 -1.66 -2.14
C ARG A 15 -10.29 -3.02 -1.96
N LEU A 16 -10.74 -3.83 -0.99
CA LEU A 16 -10.26 -5.20 -0.82
C LEU A 16 -10.57 -6.06 -2.06
N ARG A 17 -11.80 -5.99 -2.54
CA ARG A 17 -12.22 -6.69 -3.76
C ARG A 17 -11.40 -6.25 -4.97
N GLY A 18 -11.23 -4.95 -5.17
CA GLY A 18 -10.47 -4.40 -6.27
C GLY A 18 -8.99 -4.81 -6.23
N ALA A 19 -8.37 -4.79 -5.05
CA ALA A 19 -6.98 -5.22 -4.87
C ALA A 19 -6.82 -6.74 -5.14
N ARG A 20 -7.76 -7.56 -4.70
CA ARG A 20 -7.79 -9.00 -5.01
C ARG A 20 -7.90 -9.23 -6.52
N GLU A 21 -8.85 -8.59 -7.18
CA GLU A 21 -9.12 -8.74 -8.62
C GLU A 21 -7.95 -8.24 -9.48
N TYR A 22 -7.29 -7.14 -9.07
CA TYR A 22 -6.09 -6.63 -9.73
C TYR A 22 -4.95 -7.66 -9.78
N LEU A 23 -4.81 -8.47 -8.73
CA LEU A 23 -3.82 -9.55 -8.67
C LEU A 23 -4.30 -10.86 -9.31
N GLY A 24 -5.53 -10.90 -9.86
CA GLY A 24 -6.10 -12.10 -10.48
C GLY A 24 -6.44 -13.21 -9.48
N LEU A 25 -6.50 -12.91 -8.19
CA LEU A 25 -6.77 -13.91 -7.16
C LEU A 25 -8.28 -14.21 -7.05
N SER A 26 -8.61 -15.49 -6.91
CA SER A 26 -9.95 -15.93 -6.52
C SER A 26 -10.20 -15.73 -5.02
N GLN A 27 -11.47 -15.69 -4.61
CA GLN A 27 -11.82 -15.63 -3.19
C GLN A 27 -11.35 -16.88 -2.42
N ASP A 28 -11.28 -18.02 -3.10
CA ASP A 28 -10.79 -19.28 -2.52
C ASP A 28 -9.28 -19.23 -2.24
N GLU A 29 -8.47 -18.68 -3.14
CA GLU A 29 -7.03 -18.51 -2.91
C GLU A 29 -6.74 -17.57 -1.74
N VAL A 30 -7.51 -16.47 -1.61
CA VAL A 30 -7.42 -15.57 -0.46
C VAL A 30 -7.84 -16.29 0.82
N ALA A 31 -8.92 -17.08 0.78
CA ALA A 31 -9.40 -17.82 1.94
C ALA A 31 -8.31 -18.78 2.46
N VAL A 32 -7.68 -19.54 1.57
CA VAL A 32 -6.56 -20.44 1.90
C VAL A 32 -5.39 -19.65 2.49
N ALA A 33 -4.95 -18.56 1.84
CA ALA A 33 -3.84 -17.75 2.31
C ALA A 33 -4.10 -17.11 3.70
N MET A 34 -5.35 -16.74 3.97
CA MET A 34 -5.76 -16.10 5.22
C MET A 34 -6.13 -17.09 6.33
N GLN A 35 -6.19 -18.39 6.02
CA GLN A 35 -6.75 -19.43 6.90
C GLN A 35 -8.19 -19.12 7.33
N LEU A 36 -9.00 -18.69 6.36
CA LEU A 36 -10.40 -18.33 6.53
C LEU A 36 -11.29 -19.22 5.64
N SER A 37 -12.59 -19.20 5.89
CA SER A 37 -13.55 -19.80 4.96
C SER A 37 -13.80 -18.86 3.77
N ARG A 38 -14.05 -19.41 2.58
CA ARG A 38 -14.44 -18.62 1.39
C ARG A 38 -15.63 -17.67 1.66
N PRO A 39 -16.72 -18.08 2.37
CA PRO A 39 -17.78 -17.15 2.74
C PRO A 39 -17.31 -15.98 3.61
N SER A 40 -16.26 -16.15 4.42
CA SER A 40 -15.69 -15.04 5.19
C SER A 40 -15.12 -13.98 4.26
N VAL A 41 -14.35 -14.38 3.24
CA VAL A 41 -13.82 -13.46 2.22
C VAL A 41 -14.96 -12.78 1.46
N THR A 42 -15.99 -13.53 1.05
CA THR A 42 -17.18 -12.95 0.40
C THR A 42 -17.89 -11.90 1.29
N LEU A 43 -18.04 -12.17 2.59
CA LEU A 43 -18.65 -11.24 3.54
C LEU A 43 -17.77 -10.01 3.79
N MET A 44 -16.44 -10.16 3.74
CA MET A 44 -15.52 -9.02 3.83
C MET A 44 -15.68 -8.11 2.61
N GLU A 45 -15.66 -8.67 1.40
CA GLU A 45 -15.72 -7.95 0.12
C GLU A 45 -17.10 -7.36 -0.22
N SER A 46 -18.14 -7.78 0.50
CA SER A 46 -19.48 -7.18 0.44
C SER A 46 -19.78 -6.21 1.60
N GLY A 47 -18.86 -6.09 2.57
CA GLY A 47 -19.08 -5.30 3.79
C GLY A 47 -20.07 -5.94 4.77
N GLY A 48 -20.43 -7.20 4.56
CA GLY A 48 -21.33 -7.99 5.41
C GLY A 48 -20.72 -8.39 6.76
N ARG A 49 -19.39 -8.37 6.91
CA ARG A 49 -18.72 -8.55 8.21
C ARG A 49 -17.70 -7.46 8.52
N LYS A 50 -17.39 -7.31 9.80
CA LYS A 50 -16.22 -6.56 10.27
C LYS A 50 -14.93 -7.31 9.92
N ILE A 51 -13.87 -6.54 9.78
CA ILE A 51 -12.51 -7.02 9.51
C ILE A 51 -11.68 -6.59 10.70
N GLU A 52 -11.05 -7.55 11.36
CA GLU A 52 -10.17 -7.25 12.49
C GLU A 52 -8.86 -6.64 11.99
N ALA A 53 -8.21 -5.82 12.82
CA ALA A 53 -6.98 -5.11 12.42
C ALA A 53 -5.88 -6.07 11.93
N THR A 54 -5.78 -7.27 12.55
CA THR A 54 -4.81 -8.31 12.16
C THR A 54 -5.18 -9.01 10.85
N GLU A 55 -6.46 -9.05 10.47
CA GLU A 55 -6.89 -9.52 9.15
C GLU A 55 -6.58 -8.46 8.10
N LEU A 56 -6.85 -7.19 8.42
CA LEU A 56 -6.59 -6.07 7.52
C LEU A 56 -5.09 -5.94 7.17
N ASP A 57 -4.20 -6.04 8.16
CA ASP A 57 -2.74 -6.03 7.94
C ASP A 57 -2.28 -7.21 7.06
N ARG A 58 -2.80 -8.42 7.30
CA ARG A 58 -2.47 -9.60 6.48
C ARG A 58 -3.00 -9.47 5.06
N LEU A 59 -4.22 -8.95 4.87
CA LEU A 59 -4.79 -8.68 3.54
C LEU A 59 -3.99 -7.62 2.79
N ALA A 60 -3.57 -6.54 3.47
CA ALA A 60 -2.72 -5.51 2.88
C ALA A 60 -1.40 -6.10 2.35
N LYS A 61 -0.74 -6.96 3.14
CA LYS A 61 0.47 -7.69 2.73
C LYS A 61 0.23 -8.63 1.57
N LEU A 62 -0.85 -9.43 1.63
CA LEU A 62 -1.24 -10.35 0.55
C LEU A 62 -1.48 -9.61 -0.76
N TYR A 63 -2.15 -8.46 -0.67
CA TYR A 63 -2.51 -7.63 -1.82
C TYR A 63 -1.42 -6.64 -2.25
N ARG A 64 -0.30 -6.59 -1.52
CA ARG A 64 0.84 -5.69 -1.78
C ARG A 64 0.45 -4.21 -1.83
N VAL A 65 -0.48 -3.82 -0.96
CA VAL A 65 -0.93 -2.42 -0.76
C VAL A 65 -0.74 -2.03 0.70
N SER A 66 -0.82 -0.73 1.01
CA SER A 66 -0.79 -0.27 2.39
C SER A 66 -2.14 -0.46 3.08
N VAL A 67 -2.13 -0.54 4.42
CA VAL A 67 -3.37 -0.50 5.22
C VAL A 67 -4.08 0.85 5.04
N GLU A 68 -3.32 1.94 4.89
CA GLU A 68 -3.87 3.28 4.63
C GLU A 68 -4.65 3.33 3.32
N TYR A 69 -4.15 2.70 2.27
CA TYR A 69 -4.85 2.57 0.99
C TYR A 69 -6.18 1.83 1.16
N LEU A 70 -6.18 0.71 1.88
CA LEU A 70 -7.42 -0.04 2.12
C LEU A 70 -8.46 0.79 2.91
N LEU A 71 -8.03 1.56 3.90
CA LEU A 71 -8.92 2.36 4.74
C LEU A 71 -9.42 3.64 4.06
N SER A 72 -8.54 4.36 3.37
CA SER A 72 -8.80 5.73 2.91
C SER A 72 -8.83 5.87 1.39
N GLY A 73 -8.33 4.89 0.64
CA GLY A 73 -8.11 4.97 -0.80
C GLY A 73 -6.93 5.85 -1.21
N ARG A 74 -6.17 6.37 -0.24
CA ARG A 74 -4.93 7.10 -0.50
C ARG A 74 -3.77 6.13 -0.46
N GLU A 75 -2.96 6.11 -1.51
CA GLU A 75 -1.60 5.59 -1.34
C GLU A 75 -0.91 6.44 -0.27
N PRO A 76 -0.07 5.84 0.59
CA PRO A 76 0.73 6.64 1.50
C PRO A 76 1.51 7.61 0.63
N GLU A 77 1.44 8.90 0.93
CA GLU A 77 2.32 9.89 0.30
C GLU A 77 3.71 9.30 0.40
N ASP A 78 4.36 9.03 -0.74
CA ASP A 78 5.64 8.32 -0.84
C ASP A 78 6.54 8.69 0.36
N THR A 79 6.48 7.89 1.44
CA THR A 79 7.27 8.15 2.63
C THR A 79 8.66 7.68 2.29
N GLU A 80 9.36 8.59 1.61
CA GLU A 80 10.68 8.49 1.02
C GLU A 80 10.86 7.31 0.06
N PRO A 81 11.22 7.55 -1.21
CA PRO A 81 11.56 6.46 -2.13
C PRO A 81 12.56 5.52 -1.44
N LYS A 82 12.47 4.20 -1.63
CA LYS A 82 13.51 3.25 -1.14
C LYS A 82 14.94 3.68 -1.53
N GLN A 83 15.05 4.51 -2.58
CA GLN A 83 16.25 5.19 -3.03
C GLN A 83 16.84 6.14 -1.97
N PHE A 84 16.03 6.85 -1.17
CA PHE A 84 16.48 7.69 -0.06
C PHE A 84 17.13 6.86 1.06
N ALA A 85 16.53 5.73 1.43
CA ALA A 85 17.14 4.81 2.38
C ALA A 85 18.44 4.18 1.86
N PHE A 86 18.54 3.96 0.54
CA PHE A 86 19.79 3.53 -0.11
C PHE A 86 20.84 4.65 -0.10
N LEU A 87 20.47 5.88 -0.46
CA LEU A 87 21.36 7.05 -0.44
C LEU A 87 21.91 7.29 0.97
N ALA A 88 21.05 7.25 1.99
CA ALA A 88 21.45 7.41 3.39
C ALA A 88 22.48 6.36 3.85
N ARG A 89 22.42 5.14 3.31
CA ARG A 89 23.44 4.10 3.56
C ARG A 89 24.71 4.35 2.75
N ALA A 90 24.59 4.78 1.51
CA ALA A 90 25.72 5.01 0.61
C ALA A 90 26.59 6.20 1.05
N VAL A 91 25.99 7.23 1.64
CA VAL A 91 26.74 8.40 2.16
C VAL A 91 27.34 8.18 3.56
N LYS A 92 26.95 7.09 4.24
CA LYS A 92 27.48 6.77 5.57
C LYS A 92 28.96 6.38 5.47
N GLY A 93 29.83 7.16 6.11
CA GLY A 93 31.28 6.93 6.11
C GLY A 93 32.05 7.77 5.08
N LEU A 94 31.36 8.62 4.33
CA LEU A 94 32.00 9.65 3.51
C LEU A 94 32.52 10.81 4.37
N SER A 95 33.54 11.51 3.85
CA SER A 95 34.02 12.74 4.46
C SER A 95 33.02 13.88 4.25
N GLU A 96 33.12 14.95 5.04
CA GLU A 96 32.27 16.14 4.86
C GLU A 96 32.38 16.73 3.45
N SER A 97 33.58 16.74 2.86
CA SER A 97 33.79 17.22 1.48
C SER A 97 33.10 16.33 0.45
N ASP A 98 33.12 15.01 0.62
CA ASP A 98 32.46 14.08 -0.30
C ASP A 98 30.94 14.19 -0.20
N VAL A 99 30.41 14.38 1.00
CA VAL A 99 28.98 14.65 1.20
C VAL A 99 28.55 15.95 0.51
N GLN A 100 29.39 16.99 0.56
CA GLN A 100 29.14 18.24 -0.16
C GLN A 100 29.12 18.05 -1.68
N GLU A 101 29.99 17.19 -2.25
CA GLU A 101 29.96 16.88 -3.68
C GLU A 101 28.68 16.16 -4.09
N VAL A 102 28.24 15.18 -3.29
CA VAL A 102 26.96 14.49 -3.52
C VAL A 102 25.79 15.48 -3.51
N ALA A 103 25.78 16.43 -2.57
CA ALA A 103 24.77 17.48 -2.50
C ALA A 103 24.80 18.40 -3.74
N ARG A 104 25.99 18.85 -4.17
CA ARG A 104 26.17 19.64 -5.39
C ARG A 104 25.63 18.92 -6.62
N PHE A 105 25.90 17.63 -6.75
CA PHE A 105 25.43 16.83 -7.88
C PHE A 105 23.91 16.66 -7.87
N ALA A 106 23.30 16.46 -6.69
CA ALA A 106 21.85 16.42 -6.56
C ALA A 106 21.19 17.75 -6.97
N GLU A 107 21.78 18.90 -6.59
CA GLU A 107 21.31 20.22 -7.04
C GLU A 107 21.46 20.42 -8.54
N PHE A 108 22.56 19.93 -9.13
CA PHE A 108 22.77 19.94 -10.58
C PHE A 108 21.66 19.19 -11.30
N LEU A 109 21.38 17.93 -10.91
CA LEU A 109 20.31 17.12 -11.49
C LEU A 109 18.94 17.79 -11.41
N LYS A 110 18.67 18.55 -10.34
CA LYS A 110 17.41 19.30 -10.17
C LYS A 110 17.26 20.47 -11.16
N LYS A 111 18.39 21.04 -11.62
CA LYS A 111 18.43 22.19 -12.55
C LYS A 111 18.55 21.76 -14.01
N SER A 112 18.90 20.50 -14.29
CA SER A 112 18.95 19.96 -15.64
C SER A 112 17.53 19.65 -16.16
N PRO A 113 17.14 20.15 -17.35
CA PRO A 113 15.90 19.72 -17.99
C PRO A 113 15.98 18.23 -18.35
N LYS A 114 14.85 17.52 -18.21
CA LYS A 114 14.72 16.12 -18.64
C LYS A 114 14.78 15.98 -20.16
#